data_AF-A0A554RXD7-F1
#
_entry.id   AF-A0A554RXD7-F1
#
_cell.length_a   1.000
_cell.length_b   1.000
_cell.length_c   1.000
_cell.angle_alpha   90.00
_cell.angle_beta   90.00
_cell.angle_gamma   90.00
#
_symmetry.space_group_name_H-M   'P 1'
#
loop_
_entity.id
_entity.type
_entity.pdbx_description
1 polymer ?
#
loop_
_entity_poly.entity_id
_entity_poly.type
_entity_poly.pdbx_seq_one_letter_code
_entity_poly.pdbx_strand_id
1 'polypeptide(L)'
;MSYSRPSLTVGLGVAILALGVGVLVLLALRPAPAPENAGAGVTPQSTPSESPRTTTPAPTGDADIVFIGDDHLEEWAGEAAAELGAEARIESGVTLFEDTTVADALEGSAPDLVVLSIGTADVVWADDFAFGLAQALDEIEEAWPASTIVLMRPAWEDPDDLQTEKIDSVEQTAQARDLIYLDAPPDAADFLDAWTAAGL
;
A
#
# COMPACT_ATOMS: atom_id res chain seq x y z
N MET A 1 9.29 21.01 67.98
CA MET A 1 9.71 19.82 67.21
C MET A 1 9.76 20.21 65.75
N SER A 2 10.96 20.41 65.21
CA SER A 2 11.19 20.55 63.76
C SER A 2 10.95 19.22 63.08
N TYR A 3 10.17 19.20 62.01
CA TYR A 3 10.33 18.20 60.94
C TYR A 3 9.94 18.78 59.58
N SER A 4 10.73 18.34 58.61
CA SER A 4 11.01 18.92 57.31
C SER A 4 9.83 18.95 56.33
N ARG A 5 9.86 19.96 55.47
CA ARG A 5 9.23 19.91 54.14
C ARG A 5 10.05 18.99 53.23
N PRO A 6 9.44 18.13 52.42
CA PRO A 6 10.03 17.69 51.17
C PRO A 6 9.61 18.63 50.03
N SER A 7 10.61 19.24 49.40
CA SER A 7 10.50 19.93 48.12
C SER A 7 10.17 18.93 47.03
N LEU A 8 9.04 19.13 46.33
CA LEU A 8 8.78 18.51 45.04
C LEU A 8 9.31 19.44 43.94
N THR A 9 10.54 19.17 43.53
CA THR A 9 11.10 19.65 42.27
C THR A 9 10.42 18.88 41.14
N VAL A 10 9.32 19.41 40.60
CA VAL A 10 8.81 18.95 39.30
C VAL A 10 9.52 19.79 38.24
N GLY A 11 10.49 19.17 37.60
CA GLY A 11 11.18 19.72 36.43
C GLY A 11 10.20 19.88 35.29
N LEU A 12 9.74 21.11 35.08
CA LEU A 12 9.01 21.53 33.88
C LEU A 12 10.02 21.66 32.72
N GLY A 13 10.37 20.53 32.12
CA GLY A 13 11.18 20.46 30.91
C GLY A 13 10.30 20.50 29.66
N VAL A 14 9.65 21.63 29.39
CA VAL A 14 9.04 21.88 28.07
C VAL A 14 10.08 22.65 27.24
N ALA A 15 10.79 21.93 26.39
CA ALA A 15 11.64 22.49 25.36
C ALA A 15 11.36 21.74 24.05
N ILE A 16 10.21 22.03 23.43
CA ILE A 16 10.02 21.71 22.01
C ILE A 16 10.66 22.86 21.24
N LEU A 17 11.89 22.61 20.85
CA LEU A 17 12.74 23.50 20.08
C LEU A 17 12.30 23.39 18.62
N ALA A 18 11.61 24.43 18.14
CA ALA A 18 11.25 24.60 16.74
C ALA A 18 12.52 24.70 15.87
N LEU A 19 12.82 23.63 15.15
CA LEU A 19 13.73 23.57 14.01
C LEU A 19 12.88 23.00 12.88
N GLY A 20 12.65 23.63 11.73
CA GLY A 20 13.41 24.65 11.04
C GLY A 20 13.28 24.30 9.55
N VAL A 21 12.08 24.47 8.97
CA VAL A 21 11.84 24.20 7.55
C VAL A 21 12.33 25.41 6.76
N GLY A 22 13.63 25.42 6.46
CA GLY A 22 14.25 26.34 5.51
C GLY A 22 14.46 25.63 4.17
N VAL A 23 13.41 25.48 3.36
CA VAL A 23 13.57 25.06 1.96
C VAL A 23 14.06 26.25 1.15
N LEU A 24 15.35 26.25 0.84
CA LEU A 24 16.02 27.24 0.03
C LEU A 24 15.72 26.94 -1.45
N VAL A 25 14.67 27.55 -1.99
CA VAL A 25 14.33 27.49 -3.42
C VAL A 25 15.31 28.38 -4.19
N LEU A 26 16.38 27.79 -4.70
CA LEU A 26 17.27 28.40 -5.69
C LEU A 26 16.61 28.28 -7.08
N LEU A 27 15.77 29.26 -7.41
CA LEU A 27 15.27 29.48 -8.78
C LEU A 27 16.45 29.88 -9.68
N ALA A 28 17.05 28.89 -10.34
CA ALA A 28 17.98 29.12 -11.43
C ALA A 28 17.23 29.72 -12.63
N LEU A 29 17.26 31.05 -12.73
CA LEU A 29 16.97 31.79 -13.95
C LEU A 29 17.88 31.29 -15.08
N ARG A 30 17.39 30.38 -15.92
CA ARG A 30 18.01 30.08 -17.21
C ARG A 30 17.37 30.96 -18.29
N PRO A 31 18.15 31.77 -19.02
CA PRO A 31 17.62 32.54 -20.14
C PRO A 31 17.25 31.59 -21.30
N ALA A 32 16.09 31.84 -21.89
CA ALA A 32 15.62 31.14 -23.09
C ALA A 32 16.58 31.37 -24.27
N PRO A 33 16.99 30.34 -25.02
CA PRO A 33 17.67 30.54 -26.29
C PRO A 33 16.67 30.89 -27.40
N ALA A 34 16.98 31.94 -28.17
CA ALA A 34 16.24 32.39 -29.34
C ALA A 34 16.31 31.37 -30.51
N PRO A 35 15.34 31.38 -31.45
CA PRO A 35 15.32 30.43 -32.55
C PRO A 35 16.03 31.01 -33.79
N GLU A 36 17.12 30.40 -34.23
CA GLU A 36 17.65 30.64 -35.58
C GLU A 36 18.11 29.34 -36.25
N ASN A 37 18.01 29.38 -37.59
CA ASN A 37 17.68 28.29 -38.49
C ASN A 37 18.90 27.53 -39.05
N ALA A 38 18.56 26.32 -39.53
CA ALA A 38 19.13 25.60 -40.68
C ALA A 38 20.52 24.96 -40.59
N GLY A 39 20.55 23.64 -40.80
CA GLY A 39 21.75 22.98 -41.31
C GLY A 39 21.78 21.47 -41.19
N ALA A 40 21.62 20.80 -42.34
CA ALA A 40 22.15 19.47 -42.68
C ALA A 40 21.46 18.24 -42.07
N GLY A 41 20.93 17.42 -42.97
CA GLY A 41 20.08 16.28 -42.64
C GLY A 41 20.83 15.04 -42.17
N VAL A 42 20.06 14.19 -41.51
CA VAL A 42 20.28 12.74 -41.42
C VAL A 42 18.90 12.10 -41.42
N THR A 43 18.73 11.11 -42.30
CA THR A 43 17.57 10.21 -42.41
C THR A 43 17.14 9.63 -41.06
N PRO A 44 15.82 9.55 -40.74
CA PRO A 44 15.38 8.80 -39.57
C PRO A 44 15.45 7.29 -39.87
N GLN A 45 16.38 6.58 -39.23
CA GLN A 45 16.23 5.15 -39.01
C GLN A 45 15.08 4.96 -38.02
N SER A 46 13.97 4.41 -38.48
CA SER A 46 12.94 3.85 -37.60
C SER A 46 13.50 2.60 -36.94
N THR A 47 14.10 2.75 -35.78
CA THR A 47 14.19 1.66 -34.80
C THR A 47 12.83 1.56 -34.13
N PRO A 48 12.15 0.40 -34.11
CA PRO A 48 10.99 0.24 -33.26
C PRO A 48 11.50 0.37 -31.82
N SER A 49 11.05 1.42 -31.12
CA SER A 49 11.06 1.45 -29.66
C SER A 49 10.12 0.34 -29.21
N GLU A 50 10.69 -0.83 -28.96
CA GLU A 50 10.07 -1.83 -28.11
C GLU A 50 10.08 -1.21 -26.71
N SER A 51 8.97 -0.57 -26.33
CA SER A 51 8.70 -0.27 -24.92
C SER A 51 8.88 -1.58 -24.16
N PRO A 52 9.59 -1.61 -23.03
CA PRO A 52 9.56 -2.77 -22.17
C PRO A 52 8.10 -2.94 -21.77
N ARG A 53 7.44 -3.98 -22.29
CA ARG A 53 6.27 -4.49 -21.61
C ARG A 53 6.82 -5.03 -20.31
N THR A 54 6.51 -4.36 -19.20
CA THR A 54 6.51 -4.96 -17.89
C THR A 54 5.46 -6.07 -17.97
N THR A 55 5.87 -7.23 -18.47
CA THR A 55 5.09 -8.44 -18.30
C THR A 55 5.30 -8.81 -16.85
N THR A 56 4.42 -8.31 -15.99
CA THR A 56 4.19 -8.93 -14.69
C THR A 56 3.95 -10.41 -14.99
N PRO A 57 4.80 -11.32 -14.47
CA PRO A 57 4.56 -12.73 -14.68
C PRO A 57 3.23 -13.05 -14.03
N ALA A 58 2.29 -13.58 -14.81
CA ALA A 58 1.10 -14.22 -14.25
C ALA A 58 1.59 -15.35 -13.34
N PRO A 59 1.31 -15.35 -12.02
CA PRO A 59 1.59 -16.48 -11.15
C PRO A 59 0.96 -17.76 -11.70
N THR A 60 1.78 -18.58 -12.34
CA THR A 60 1.39 -19.91 -12.79
C THR A 60 1.62 -20.92 -11.67
N GLY A 61 0.54 -21.48 -11.12
CA GLY A 61 0.43 -22.84 -10.57
C GLY A 61 1.34 -23.30 -9.42
N ASP A 62 2.23 -22.47 -8.89
CA ASP A 62 3.11 -22.76 -7.74
C ASP A 62 3.40 -21.48 -6.92
N ALA A 63 2.62 -20.41 -7.10
CA ALA A 63 2.87 -19.15 -6.39
C ALA A 63 2.49 -19.27 -4.91
N ASP A 64 3.35 -18.77 -4.03
CA ASP A 64 3.03 -18.61 -2.60
C ASP A 64 2.33 -17.27 -2.39
N ILE A 65 1.09 -17.32 -1.90
CA ILE A 65 0.23 -16.15 -1.68
C ILE A 65 -0.10 -16.04 -0.20
N VAL A 66 0.14 -14.85 0.38
CA VAL A 66 -0.38 -14.52 1.71
C VAL A 66 -1.56 -13.56 1.54
N PHE A 67 -2.71 -13.94 2.08
CA PHE A 67 -3.87 -13.05 2.25
C PHE A 67 -3.81 -12.44 3.65
N ILE A 68 -3.87 -11.12 3.74
CA ILE A 68 -3.85 -10.36 5.00
C ILE A 68 -5.05 -9.43 5.03
N GLY A 69 -5.82 -9.44 6.11
CA GLY A 69 -7.02 -8.61 6.19
C GLY A 69 -7.95 -8.97 7.33
N ASP A 70 -9.15 -8.40 7.28
CA ASP A 70 -10.15 -8.63 8.32
C ASP A 70 -10.72 -10.07 8.27
N ASP A 71 -11.65 -10.38 9.18
CA ASP A 71 -12.22 -11.73 9.36
C ASP A 71 -12.90 -12.31 8.11
N HIS A 72 -13.38 -11.47 7.18
CA HIS A 72 -14.08 -11.94 5.96
C HIS A 72 -13.18 -12.81 5.06
N LEU A 73 -11.86 -12.73 5.20
CA LEU A 73 -10.93 -13.59 4.45
C LEU A 73 -11.15 -15.09 4.73
N GLU A 74 -11.60 -15.45 5.93
CA GLU A 74 -11.86 -16.85 6.30
C GLU A 74 -12.95 -17.50 5.42
N GLU A 75 -13.81 -16.68 4.81
CA GLU A 75 -14.95 -17.14 4.05
C GLU A 75 -14.59 -17.53 2.61
N TRP A 76 -13.56 -16.92 2.01
CA TRP A 76 -13.32 -17.02 0.56
C TRP A 76 -11.86 -17.21 0.14
N ALA A 77 -10.88 -16.73 0.91
CA ALA A 77 -9.48 -16.65 0.44
C ALA A 77 -8.89 -18.05 0.14
N GLY A 78 -9.24 -19.04 0.96
CA GLY A 78 -8.80 -20.43 0.75
C GLY A 78 -9.38 -21.07 -0.50
N GLU A 79 -10.64 -20.76 -0.84
CA GLU A 79 -11.27 -21.23 -2.08
C GLU A 79 -10.64 -20.56 -3.30
N ALA A 80 -10.47 -19.24 -3.27
CA ALA A 80 -9.80 -18.49 -4.33
C ALA A 80 -8.40 -19.03 -4.62
N ALA A 81 -7.59 -19.26 -3.58
CA ALA A 81 -6.24 -19.77 -3.77
C ALA A 81 -6.21 -21.20 -4.32
N ALA A 82 -7.15 -22.06 -3.91
CA ALA A 82 -7.28 -23.41 -4.44
C ALA A 82 -7.60 -23.40 -5.94
N GLU A 83 -8.48 -22.49 -6.40
CA GLU A 83 -8.81 -22.31 -7.82
C GLU A 83 -7.64 -21.72 -8.63
N LEU A 84 -6.82 -20.86 -8.02
CA LEU A 84 -5.55 -20.40 -8.60
C LEU A 84 -4.47 -21.50 -8.65
N GLY A 85 -4.65 -22.59 -7.90
CA GLY A 85 -3.62 -23.62 -7.70
C GLY A 85 -2.40 -23.09 -6.95
N ALA A 86 -2.59 -22.12 -6.06
CA ALA A 86 -1.55 -21.48 -5.27
C ALA A 86 -1.41 -22.13 -3.88
N GLU A 87 -0.20 -22.10 -3.31
CA GLU A 87 -0.05 -22.31 -1.88
C GLU A 87 -0.45 -21.02 -1.16
N ALA A 88 -1.25 -21.14 -0.10
CA ALA A 88 -1.85 -19.98 0.55
C ALA A 88 -1.72 -20.02 2.06
N ARG A 89 -1.36 -18.87 2.61
CA ARG A 89 -1.52 -18.54 4.01
C ARG A 89 -2.55 -17.44 4.17
N ILE A 90 -3.43 -17.58 5.15
CA ILE A 90 -4.51 -16.65 5.44
C ILE A 90 -4.29 -16.10 6.83
N GLU A 91 -4.01 -14.81 6.92
CA GLU A 91 -3.90 -14.04 8.16
C GLU A 91 -5.18 -13.18 8.28
N SER A 92 -6.20 -13.75 8.91
CA SER A 92 -7.51 -13.11 9.16
C SER A 92 -7.53 -12.36 10.49
N GLY A 93 -8.49 -11.43 10.63
CA GLY A 93 -8.65 -10.62 11.84
C GLY A 93 -7.56 -9.56 12.04
N VAL A 94 -6.84 -9.23 10.97
CA VAL A 94 -5.79 -8.23 10.95
C VAL A 94 -6.39 -6.84 10.72
N THR A 95 -5.98 -5.86 11.50
CA THR A 95 -6.40 -4.45 11.37
C THR A 95 -5.19 -3.52 11.17
N LEU A 96 -5.44 -2.24 10.89
CA LEU A 96 -4.35 -1.27 10.71
C LEU A 96 -3.76 -0.77 12.05
N PHE A 97 -4.52 -0.82 13.15
CA PHE A 97 -4.13 -0.13 14.38
C PHE A 97 -4.25 -0.95 15.67
N GLU A 98 -5.13 -1.96 15.72
CA GLU A 98 -5.53 -2.61 16.97
C GLU A 98 -5.43 -4.14 16.88
N ASP A 99 -5.41 -4.77 18.07
CA ASP A 99 -5.40 -6.21 18.31
C ASP A 99 -4.29 -7.00 17.60
N THR A 100 -4.49 -7.33 16.32
CA THR A 100 -3.52 -7.97 15.44
C THR A 100 -3.26 -7.02 14.27
N THR A 101 -2.04 -6.52 14.17
CA THR A 101 -1.66 -5.55 13.14
C THR A 101 -1.05 -6.24 11.92
N VAL A 102 -0.91 -5.51 10.81
CA VAL A 102 -0.22 -6.03 9.63
C VAL A 102 1.18 -6.52 9.99
N ALA A 103 1.97 -5.76 10.76
CA ALA A 103 3.27 -6.20 11.26
C ALA A 103 3.25 -7.58 11.96
N ASP A 104 2.20 -7.88 12.75
CA ASP A 104 2.07 -9.16 13.45
C ASP A 104 1.80 -10.31 12.47
N ALA A 105 1.18 -10.04 11.31
CA ALA A 105 0.93 -11.00 10.25
C ALA A 105 2.16 -11.28 9.35
N LEU A 106 3.24 -10.49 9.47
CA LEU A 106 4.46 -10.62 8.65
C LEU A 106 5.44 -11.67 9.17
N GLU A 107 4.93 -12.85 9.56
CA GLU A 107 5.76 -13.95 10.01
C GLU A 107 6.19 -14.86 8.84
N GLY A 108 7.17 -15.74 9.06
CA GLY A 108 7.55 -16.78 8.09
C GLY A 108 8.42 -16.29 6.93
N SER A 109 8.41 -17.05 5.83
CA SER A 109 9.11 -16.70 4.59
C SER A 109 8.33 -15.67 3.77
N ALA A 110 9.06 -14.83 3.04
CA ALA A 110 8.44 -13.90 2.09
C ALA A 110 7.68 -14.67 1.00
N PRO A 111 6.40 -14.37 0.76
CA PRO A 111 5.62 -14.97 -0.31
C PRO A 111 5.95 -14.35 -1.67
N ASP A 112 5.47 -14.95 -2.75
CA ASP A 112 5.55 -14.31 -4.07
C ASP A 112 4.57 -13.13 -4.16
N LEU A 113 3.38 -13.28 -3.59
CA LEU A 113 2.33 -12.25 -3.55
C LEU A 113 1.74 -12.03 -2.17
N VAL A 114 1.40 -10.78 -1.89
CA VAL A 114 0.63 -10.37 -0.71
C VAL A 114 -0.68 -9.75 -1.21
N VAL A 115 -1.80 -10.33 -0.82
CA VAL A 115 -3.13 -9.75 -1.06
C VAL A 115 -3.59 -9.09 0.23
N LEU A 116 -3.69 -7.77 0.25
CA LEU A 116 -4.14 -6.99 1.39
C LEU A 116 -5.59 -6.54 1.18
N SER A 117 -6.49 -7.06 2.02
CA SER A 117 -7.92 -6.73 2.02
C SER A 117 -8.37 -6.34 3.43
N ILE A 118 -8.08 -5.11 3.83
CA ILE A 118 -8.22 -4.64 5.22
C ILE A 118 -9.05 -3.37 5.30
N GLY A 119 -9.67 -3.11 6.46
CA GLY A 119 -10.26 -1.83 6.78
C GLY A 119 -11.69 -1.88 7.31
N THR A 120 -12.39 -3.01 7.17
CA THR A 120 -13.76 -3.13 7.65
C THR A 120 -13.86 -3.11 9.16
N ALA A 121 -12.84 -3.61 9.87
CA ALA A 121 -12.73 -3.54 11.32
C ALA A 121 -12.20 -2.18 11.82
N ASP A 122 -11.56 -1.37 10.96
CA ASP A 122 -10.91 -0.11 11.33
C ASP A 122 -11.90 1.06 11.46
N VAL A 123 -12.42 1.28 12.68
CA VAL A 123 -13.37 2.36 13.00
C VAL A 123 -12.64 3.70 13.24
N VAL A 124 -12.00 4.21 12.18
CA VAL A 124 -11.26 5.48 12.16
C VAL A 124 -11.73 6.42 11.06
N TRP A 125 -11.25 7.67 11.03
CA TRP A 125 -11.50 8.61 9.92
C TRP A 125 -10.67 8.23 8.68
N ALA A 126 -11.04 8.75 7.50
CA ALA A 126 -10.35 8.43 6.25
C ALA A 126 -8.87 8.85 6.26
N ASP A 127 -8.54 10.02 6.83
CA ASP A 127 -7.15 10.48 6.95
C ASP A 127 -6.29 9.54 7.81
N ASP A 128 -6.83 9.09 8.95
CA ASP A 128 -6.16 8.13 9.83
C ASP A 128 -6.03 6.77 9.14
N PHE A 129 -7.10 6.31 8.46
CA PHE A 129 -7.07 5.07 7.67
C PHE A 129 -5.98 5.10 6.59
N ALA A 130 -5.88 6.20 5.83
CA ALA A 130 -4.86 6.36 4.80
C ALA A 130 -3.43 6.34 5.39
N PHE A 131 -3.24 6.95 6.57
CA PHE A 131 -1.97 6.88 7.29
C PHE A 131 -1.65 5.44 7.72
N GLY A 132 -2.63 4.72 8.29
CA GLY A 132 -2.46 3.32 8.71
C GLY A 132 -2.13 2.41 7.53
N LEU A 133 -2.84 2.55 6.42
CA LEU A 133 -2.57 1.79 5.19
C LEU A 133 -1.16 2.04 4.67
N ALA A 134 -0.72 3.31 4.66
CA ALA A 134 0.64 3.64 4.25
C ALA A 134 1.70 2.99 5.15
N GLN A 135 1.48 2.98 6.47
CA GLN A 135 2.37 2.32 7.43
C GLN A 135 2.39 0.80 7.24
N ALA A 136 1.23 0.16 7.06
CA ALA A 136 1.13 -1.27 6.79
C ALA A 136 1.87 -1.68 5.52
N LEU A 137 1.77 -0.87 4.46
CA LEU A 137 2.52 -1.10 3.22
C LEU A 137 4.02 -0.95 3.42
N ASP A 138 4.46 0.06 4.16
CA ASP A 138 5.88 0.22 4.51
C ASP A 138 6.42 -1.00 5.29
N GLU A 139 5.61 -1.55 6.20
CA GLU A 139 5.95 -2.76 6.96
C GLU A 139 6.08 -3.99 6.05
N ILE A 140 5.13 -4.19 5.11
CA ILE A 140 5.18 -5.29 4.13
C ILE A 140 6.41 -5.14 3.23
N GLU A 141 6.66 -3.95 2.69
CA GLU A 141 7.80 -3.66 1.81
C GLU A 141 9.14 -3.82 2.54
N GLU A 142 9.22 -3.50 3.83
CA GLU A 142 10.42 -3.72 4.64
C GLU A 142 10.65 -5.21 4.93
N ALA A 143 9.60 -5.95 5.31
CA ALA A 143 9.71 -7.36 5.67
C ALA A 143 9.94 -8.24 4.43
N TRP A 144 9.20 -7.99 3.36
CA TRP A 144 9.15 -8.81 2.15
C TRP A 144 9.35 -7.96 0.88
N PRO A 145 10.56 -7.38 0.69
CA PRO A 145 10.84 -6.40 -0.37
C PRO A 145 10.78 -6.94 -1.81
N ALA A 146 10.62 -8.26 -1.98
CA ALA A 146 10.53 -8.91 -3.28
C ALA A 146 9.10 -9.36 -3.63
N SER A 147 8.16 -9.28 -2.68
CA SER A 147 6.79 -9.71 -2.89
C SER A 147 6.02 -8.68 -3.71
N THR A 148 5.12 -9.16 -4.56
CA THR A 148 4.17 -8.28 -5.26
C THR A 148 2.98 -8.01 -4.36
N ILE A 149 2.65 -6.74 -4.12
CA ILE A 149 1.51 -6.36 -3.28
C ILE A 149 0.30 -6.08 -4.17
N VAL A 150 -0.81 -6.73 -3.84
CA VAL A 150 -2.13 -6.54 -4.41
C VAL A 150 -3.02 -5.94 -3.33
N LEU A 151 -3.53 -4.74 -3.57
CA LEU A 151 -4.50 -4.09 -2.70
C LEU A 151 -5.91 -4.42 -3.18
N MET A 152 -6.78 -4.82 -2.25
CA MET A 152 -8.20 -4.98 -2.52
C MET A 152 -9.00 -3.84 -1.91
N ARG A 153 -10.12 -3.53 -2.56
CA ARG A 153 -11.22 -2.81 -1.94
C ARG A 153 -11.57 -3.43 -0.57
N PRO A 154 -11.73 -2.64 0.50
CA PRO A 154 -12.30 -3.14 1.75
C PRO A 154 -13.71 -3.73 1.57
N ALA A 155 -14.02 -4.76 2.34
CA ALA A 155 -15.18 -5.64 2.19
C ALA A 155 -16.54 -5.03 2.61
N TRP A 156 -16.83 -3.79 2.23
CA TRP A 156 -18.14 -3.16 2.44
C TRP A 156 -19.07 -3.41 1.24
N GLU A 157 -20.26 -3.97 1.50
CA GLU A 157 -21.29 -4.20 0.46
C GLU A 157 -21.93 -2.88 0.02
N ASP A 158 -22.38 -2.06 0.97
CA ASP A 158 -23.05 -0.77 0.76
C ASP A 158 -22.32 0.34 1.54
N PRO A 159 -21.21 0.90 1.01
CA PRO A 159 -20.42 1.87 1.73
C PRO A 159 -21.16 3.20 1.95
N ASP A 160 -21.05 3.73 3.16
CA ASP A 160 -21.45 5.12 3.44
C ASP A 160 -20.39 6.13 2.92
N ASP A 161 -20.63 7.42 3.13
CA ASP A 161 -19.72 8.49 2.66
C ASP A 161 -18.30 8.31 3.21
N LEU A 162 -18.15 7.93 4.48
CA LEU A 162 -16.84 7.74 5.12
C LEU A 162 -16.14 6.48 4.59
N GLN A 163 -16.87 5.40 4.42
CA GLN A 163 -16.34 4.14 3.86
C GLN A 163 -15.92 4.32 2.40
N THR A 164 -16.67 5.13 1.63
CA THR A 164 -16.30 5.52 0.26
C THR A 164 -14.98 6.28 0.24
N GLU A 165 -14.80 7.28 1.13
CA GLU A 165 -13.53 8.01 1.24
C GLU A 165 -12.34 7.08 1.60
N LYS A 166 -12.58 6.03 2.38
CA LYS A 166 -11.55 5.01 2.68
C LYS A 166 -11.23 4.15 1.46
N ILE A 167 -12.24 3.69 0.71
CA ILE A 167 -12.05 2.95 -0.55
C ILE A 167 -11.21 3.81 -1.52
N ASP A 168 -11.57 5.09 -1.69
CA ASP A 168 -10.84 6.04 -2.52
C ASP A 168 -9.38 6.19 -2.05
N SER A 169 -9.14 6.12 -0.73
CA SER A 169 -7.79 6.18 -0.16
C SER A 169 -6.97 4.92 -0.51
N VAL A 170 -7.58 3.74 -0.53
CA VAL A 170 -6.92 2.50 -0.99
C VAL A 170 -6.52 2.61 -2.46
N GLU A 171 -7.47 3.01 -3.32
CA GLU A 171 -7.21 3.13 -4.76
C GLU A 171 -6.11 4.17 -5.05
N GLN A 172 -6.20 5.36 -4.43
CA GLN A 172 -5.18 6.40 -4.59
C GLN A 172 -3.80 5.94 -4.08
N THR A 173 -3.76 5.16 -3.01
CA THR A 173 -2.51 4.60 -2.47
C THR A 173 -1.91 3.59 -3.44
N ALA A 174 -2.72 2.70 -4.00
CA ALA A 174 -2.29 1.75 -5.01
C ALA A 174 -1.68 2.48 -6.23
N GLN A 175 -2.39 3.49 -6.74
CA GLN A 175 -1.92 4.31 -7.86
C GLN A 175 -0.62 5.06 -7.53
N ALA A 176 -0.52 5.65 -6.34
CA ALA A 176 0.64 6.43 -5.93
C ALA A 176 1.91 5.57 -5.78
N ARG A 177 1.74 4.29 -5.44
CA ARG A 177 2.83 3.31 -5.25
C ARG A 177 3.02 2.35 -6.43
N ASP A 178 2.25 2.49 -7.51
CA ASP A 178 2.26 1.59 -8.67
C ASP A 178 1.96 0.12 -8.28
N LEU A 179 1.05 -0.07 -7.33
CA LEU A 179 0.56 -1.38 -6.88
C LEU A 179 -0.66 -1.82 -7.68
N ILE A 180 -0.94 -3.12 -7.65
CA ILE A 180 -2.13 -3.68 -8.28
C ILE A 180 -3.32 -3.43 -7.35
N TYR A 181 -4.39 -2.86 -7.90
CA TYR A 181 -5.64 -2.66 -7.20
C TYR A 181 -6.74 -3.53 -7.80
N LEU A 182 -7.43 -4.30 -6.95
CA LEU A 182 -8.60 -5.08 -7.31
C LEU A 182 -9.85 -4.47 -6.67
N ASP A 183 -10.70 -3.89 -7.51
CA ASP A 183 -12.07 -3.53 -7.12
C ASP A 183 -12.97 -4.75 -7.28
N ALA A 184 -12.95 -5.61 -6.27
CA ALA A 184 -13.75 -6.83 -6.21
C ALA A 184 -14.47 -6.91 -4.86
N PRO A 185 -15.73 -7.38 -4.84
CA PRO A 185 -16.36 -7.87 -3.63
C PRO A 185 -15.55 -8.98 -2.94
N PRO A 186 -15.74 -9.18 -1.62
CA PRO A 186 -15.04 -10.18 -0.82
C PRO A 186 -15.59 -11.60 -1.03
N ASP A 187 -15.55 -12.10 -2.26
CA ASP A 187 -15.88 -13.48 -2.59
C ASP A 187 -14.88 -14.07 -3.59
N ALA A 188 -14.80 -15.40 -3.62
CA ALA A 188 -13.80 -16.09 -4.41
C ALA A 188 -14.00 -15.90 -5.92
N ALA A 189 -15.25 -15.86 -6.41
CA ALA A 189 -15.52 -15.77 -7.83
C ALA A 189 -15.19 -14.38 -8.36
N ASP A 190 -15.67 -13.33 -7.69
CA ASP A 190 -15.40 -11.96 -8.09
C ASP A 190 -13.92 -11.60 -7.92
N PHE A 191 -13.25 -12.14 -6.89
CA PHE A 191 -11.79 -12.03 -6.76
C PHE A 191 -11.05 -12.64 -7.96
N LEU A 192 -11.40 -13.86 -8.38
CA LEU A 192 -10.75 -14.54 -9.50
C LEU A 192 -11.00 -13.81 -10.84
N ASP A 193 -12.20 -13.26 -11.02
CA ASP A 193 -12.54 -12.45 -12.18
C ASP A 193 -11.71 -11.16 -12.21
N ALA A 194 -11.58 -10.46 -11.08
CA ALA A 194 -10.75 -9.26 -10.96
C ALA A 194 -9.26 -9.57 -11.12
N TRP A 195 -8.77 -10.67 -10.53
CA TRP A 195 -7.40 -11.16 -10.67
C TRP A 195 -7.03 -11.38 -12.13
N THR A 196 -7.88 -12.12 -12.85
CA THR A 196 -7.70 -12.39 -14.27
C THR A 196 -7.78 -11.10 -15.10
N ALA A 197 -8.69 -10.19 -14.77
CA ALA A 197 -8.82 -8.90 -15.44
C ALA A 197 -7.58 -8.00 -15.24
N ALA A 198 -6.92 -8.10 -14.09
CA ALA A 198 -5.66 -7.44 -13.80
C ALA A 198 -4.45 -8.09 -14.51
N GLY A 199 -4.64 -9.25 -15.15
CA GLY A 199 -3.60 -9.96 -15.89
C GLY A 199 -2.63 -10.74 -15.01
N LEU A 200 -3.06 -11.09 -13.79
CA LEU A 200 -2.38 -11.98 -12.87
C LEU A 200 -2.71 -13.46 -13.16
#